data_AF-Q7M4E4-F1
#
_entry.id   AF-Q7M4E4-F1
#
_cell.length_a   1.000
_cell.length_b   1.000
_cell.length_c   1.000
_cell.angle_alpha   90.00
_cell.angle_beta   90.00
_cell.angle_gamma   90.00
#
_symmetry.space_group_name_H-M   'P 1'
#
loop_
_entity.id
_entity.type
_entity.pdbx_description
1 polymer ?
#
loop_
_entity_poly.entity_id
_entity_poly.type
_entity_poly.pdbx_seq_one_letter_code
_entity_poly.pdbx_strand_id
1 'polypeptide(L)'
;QVGYSGIVSPTGANTQFSHEFAANIVLIGPSGIVTANGENRQLTAGEAQLHAGAHPVPVPHYVAQNFVYGPSGYITPTGQNVQYTHEQAANIILTGPSGIVSRDGKNIQFP
;
A
#
# COMPACT_ATOMS: atom_id res chain seq x y z
N GLN A 1 6.95 10.48 2.44
CA GLN A 1 7.16 9.91 1.10
C GLN A 1 7.97 8.64 1.26
N VAL A 2 7.56 7.54 0.61
CA VAL A 2 8.25 6.25 0.65
C VAL A 2 8.95 5.98 -0.67
N GLY A 3 10.17 5.46 -0.60
CA GLY A 3 10.94 4.99 -1.74
C GLY A 3 11.76 3.74 -1.38
N TYR A 4 12.47 3.19 -2.35
CA TYR A 4 13.22 1.93 -2.19
C TYR A 4 14.36 1.98 -1.15
N SER A 5 14.80 3.18 -0.76
CA SER A 5 15.90 3.36 0.20
C SER A 5 15.44 3.79 1.60
N GLY A 6 14.16 4.14 1.78
CA GLY A 6 13.69 4.65 3.06
C GLY A 6 12.35 5.39 3.01
N ILE A 7 12.01 5.99 4.15
CA ILE A 7 10.78 6.76 4.38
C ILE A 7 11.13 8.13 4.92
N VAL A 8 10.58 9.15 4.27
CA VAL A 8 10.50 10.50 4.83
C VAL A 8 9.15 10.64 5.53
N SER A 9 9.17 10.86 6.84
CA SER A 9 7.96 11.07 7.66
C SER A 9 7.27 12.39 7.31
N PRO A 10 6.00 12.60 7.73
CA PRO A 10 5.32 13.89 7.61
C PRO A 10 6.04 15.05 8.32
N THR A 11 6.83 14.75 9.35
CA THR A 11 7.63 15.72 10.09
C THR A 11 8.99 16.00 9.44
N GLY A 12 9.29 15.37 8.30
CA GLY A 12 10.55 15.51 7.57
C GLY A 12 11.70 14.63 8.06
N ALA A 13 11.46 13.75 9.04
CA ALA A 13 12.46 12.80 9.52
C ALA A 13 12.69 11.68 8.48
N ASN A 14 13.94 11.39 8.17
CA ASN A 14 14.30 10.32 7.23
C ASN A 14 14.64 9.03 7.99
N THR A 15 13.99 7.93 7.63
CA THR A 15 14.29 6.58 8.10
C THR A 15 14.86 5.79 6.94
N GLN A 16 16.14 5.43 6.98
CA GLN A 16 16.78 4.63 5.95
C GLN A 16 16.53 3.14 6.17
N PHE A 17 16.29 2.40 5.10
CA PHE A 17 16.19 0.94 5.17
C PHE A 17 17.57 0.30 5.26
N SER A 18 17.64 -0.85 5.93
CA SER A 18 18.81 -1.71 5.82
C SER A 18 18.95 -2.18 4.36
N HIS A 19 20.18 -2.50 3.97
CA HIS A 19 20.44 -3.02 2.62
C HIS A 19 19.64 -4.30 2.35
N GLU A 20 19.57 -5.19 3.35
CA GLU A 20 18.79 -6.43 3.29
C GLU A 20 17.30 -6.15 3.07
N PHE A 21 16.70 -5.26 3.85
CA PHE A 21 15.29 -4.93 3.70
C PHE A 21 15.01 -4.35 2.32
N ALA A 22 15.83 -3.39 1.87
CA ALA A 22 15.69 -2.75 0.57
C ALA A 22 15.79 -3.74 -0.60
N ALA A 23 16.72 -4.70 -0.52
CA ALA A 23 16.90 -5.74 -1.53
C ALA A 23 15.71 -6.71 -1.63
N ASN A 24 14.94 -6.85 -0.54
CA ASN A 24 13.78 -7.74 -0.49
C ASN A 24 12.47 -7.05 -0.89
N ILE A 25 12.44 -5.74 -1.15
CA ILE A 25 11.21 -5.03 -1.53
C ILE A 25 10.71 -5.54 -2.88
N VAL A 26 9.49 -6.09 -2.88
CA VAL A 26 8.80 -6.56 -4.09
C VAL A 26 7.84 -5.48 -4.58
N LEU A 27 7.14 -4.80 -3.66
CA LEU A 27 6.13 -3.81 -4.00
C LEU A 27 6.06 -2.73 -2.93
N ILE A 28 6.01 -1.48 -3.38
CA ILE A 28 5.64 -0.33 -2.55
C ILE A 28 4.28 0.15 -3.04
N GLY A 29 3.31 0.24 -2.15
CA GLY A 29 1.98 0.76 -2.47
C GLY A 29 1.45 1.72 -1.40
N PRO A 30 0.21 2.19 -1.55
CA PRO A 30 -0.32 3.31 -0.77
C PRO A 30 -0.29 3.11 0.74
N SER A 31 -0.44 1.86 1.20
CA SER A 31 -0.53 1.50 2.62
C SER A 31 0.74 0.90 3.21
N GLY A 32 1.71 0.48 2.39
CA GLY A 32 2.74 -0.43 2.86
C GLY A 32 3.72 -0.93 1.82
N ILE A 33 4.74 -1.63 2.32
CA ILE A 33 5.81 -2.27 1.58
C ILE A 33 5.70 -3.77 1.77
N VAL A 34 5.60 -4.50 0.66
CA VAL A 34 5.63 -5.97 0.63
C VAL A 34 7.05 -6.41 0.30
N THR A 35 7.58 -7.34 1.09
CA THR A 35 8.90 -7.94 0.88
C THR A 35 8.79 -9.42 0.49
N ALA A 36 9.82 -9.93 -0.16
CA ALA A 36 9.89 -11.34 -0.58
C ALA A 36 10.06 -12.31 0.60
N ASN A 37 10.68 -11.86 1.69
CA ASN A 37 10.89 -12.63 2.91
C ASN A 37 9.71 -12.57 3.89
N GLY A 38 8.63 -11.85 3.55
CA GLY A 38 7.44 -11.72 4.38
C GLY A 38 7.54 -10.71 5.54
N GLU A 39 8.70 -10.06 5.72
CA GLU A 39 8.91 -8.95 6.68
C GLU A 39 8.30 -7.64 6.17
N ASN A 40 7.00 -7.67 5.92
CA ASN A 40 6.23 -6.58 5.39
C ASN A 40 6.21 -5.38 6.34
N ARG A 41 6.27 -4.17 5.79
CA ARG A 41 6.20 -2.92 6.56
C ARG A 41 4.92 -2.15 6.25
N GLN A 42 4.11 -1.96 7.27
CA GLN A 42 2.95 -1.07 7.26
C GLN A 42 3.37 0.39 7.38
N LEU A 43 2.74 1.27 6.60
CA LEU A 43 2.89 2.71 6.78
C LEU A 43 1.93 3.21 7.85
N THR A 44 2.37 4.20 8.62
CA THR A 44 1.44 4.97 9.46
C THR A 44 0.49 5.78 8.58
N ALA A 45 -0.67 6.19 9.12
CA ALA A 45 -1.64 6.98 8.37
C ALA A 45 -1.04 8.25 7.75
N GLY A 46 -0.17 8.94 8.48
CA GLY A 46 0.52 10.14 7.99
C GLY A 46 1.53 9.84 6.87
N GLU A 47 2.32 8.76 6.99
CA GLU A 47 3.26 8.34 5.96
C GLU A 47 2.54 7.88 4.68
N ALA A 48 1.43 7.15 4.85
CA ALA A 48 0.58 6.67 3.76
C ALA A 48 -0.08 7.85 3.00
N GLN A 49 -0.65 8.82 3.72
CA GLN A 49 -1.21 10.03 3.11
C GLN A 49 -0.15 10.83 2.34
N LEU A 50 1.03 11.04 2.93
CA LEU A 50 2.13 11.74 2.27
C LEU A 50 2.66 10.96 1.05
N HIS A 51 2.65 9.63 1.09
CA HIS A 51 3.11 8.78 0.00
C HIS A 51 2.09 8.70 -1.16
N ALA A 52 0.81 8.50 -0.84
CA ALA A 52 -0.28 8.48 -1.81
C ALA A 52 -0.46 9.85 -2.50
N GLY A 53 -0.28 10.95 -1.77
CA GLY A 53 -0.35 12.30 -2.32
C GLY A 53 0.88 12.74 -3.13
N ALA A 54 2.01 12.01 -3.05
CA ALA A 54 3.26 12.36 -3.73
C ALA A 54 3.41 11.72 -5.12
N HIS A 55 2.58 10.72 -5.46
CA HIS A 55 2.63 10.04 -6.75
C HIS A 55 1.39 10.41 -7.55
N PRO A 56 1.51 11.02 -8.75
CA PRO A 56 0.37 11.21 -9.63
C PRO A 56 -0.06 9.83 -10.13
N VAL A 57 -1.02 9.21 -9.45
CA VAL A 57 -1.70 8.01 -9.94
C VAL A 57 -2.64 8.47 -11.06
N PRO A 58 -2.42 8.08 -12.34
CA PRO A 58 -3.37 8.38 -13.39
C PRO A 58 -4.54 7.39 -13.24
N VAL A 59 -5.53 7.76 -12.43
CA VAL A 59 -6.81 7.05 -12.36
C VAL A 59 -7.92 8.09 -12.24
N PRO A 60 -8.93 8.12 -13.13
CA PRO A 60 -10.00 9.12 -13.14
C PRO A 60 -11.02 8.87 -12.02
N HIS A 61 -10.56 8.75 -10.77
CA HIS A 61 -11.39 8.44 -9.60
C HIS A 61 -11.13 9.39 -8.43
N TYR A 62 -11.03 10.69 -8.72
CA TYR A 62 -11.30 11.72 -7.71
C TYR A 62 -12.81 11.91 -7.55
N VAL A 63 -13.49 10.91 -6.99
CA VAL A 63 -14.81 11.10 -6.40
C VAL A 63 -14.65 10.80 -4.92
N ALA A 64 -14.24 11.79 -4.12
CA ALA A 64 -14.26 11.80 -2.66
C ALA A 64 -14.29 10.41 -1.99
N GLN A 65 -13.28 9.57 -2.24
CA GLN A 65 -13.23 8.27 -1.61
C GLN A 65 -12.55 8.47 -0.27
N ASN A 66 -13.27 8.27 0.83
CA ASN A 66 -12.67 8.02 2.16
C ASN A 66 -11.90 6.68 2.17
N PHE A 67 -11.43 6.21 1.02
CA PHE A 67 -11.00 4.85 0.81
C PHE A 67 -9.86 4.87 -0.19
N VAL A 68 -8.66 4.56 0.29
CA VAL A 68 -7.44 4.51 -0.53
C VAL A 68 -7.05 3.06 -0.67
N TYR A 69 -6.88 2.55 -1.89
CA TYR A 69 -6.49 1.17 -2.14
C TYR A 69 -5.37 1.12 -3.17
N GLY A 70 -4.61 0.02 -3.12
CA GLY A 70 -3.58 -0.27 -4.10
C GLY A 70 -3.10 -1.71 -3.99
N PRO A 71 -2.11 -2.08 -4.81
CA PRO A 71 -1.69 -3.48 -4.94
C PRO A 71 -1.05 -4.07 -3.67
N SER A 72 -0.67 -3.24 -2.68
CA SER A 72 -0.13 -3.71 -1.39
C SER A 72 -1.15 -3.73 -0.25
N GLY A 73 -2.31 -3.09 -0.39
CA GLY A 73 -3.26 -2.93 0.71
C GLY A 73 -4.29 -1.83 0.48
N TYR A 74 -5.04 -1.53 1.53
CA TYR A 74 -6.01 -0.44 1.54
C TYR A 74 -6.10 0.26 2.90
N ILE A 75 -6.66 1.46 2.89
CA ILE A 75 -6.94 2.30 4.06
C ILE A 75 -8.46 2.45 4.16
N THR A 76 -9.02 2.09 5.30
CA THR A 76 -10.45 2.25 5.58
C THR A 76 -10.83 3.73 5.75
N PRO A 77 -12.14 4.08 5.71
CA PRO A 77 -12.63 5.42 6.03
C PRO A 77 -12.29 5.90 7.45
N THR A 78 -12.00 4.98 8.35
CA THR A 78 -11.57 5.27 9.72
C THR A 78 -10.06 5.45 9.85
N GLY A 79 -9.31 5.34 8.75
CA GLY A 79 -7.84 5.48 8.73
C GLY A 79 -7.08 4.21 9.10
N GLN A 80 -7.76 3.07 9.23
CA GLN A 80 -7.11 1.79 9.51
C GLN A 80 -6.41 1.27 8.24
N ASN A 81 -5.11 0.95 8.35
CA ASN A 81 -4.35 0.34 7.27
C ASN A 81 -4.49 -1.18 7.33
N VAL A 82 -4.84 -1.78 6.19
CA VAL A 82 -4.89 -3.22 5.96
C VAL A 82 -3.92 -3.56 4.84
N GLN A 83 -2.90 -4.35 5.14
CA GLN A 83 -1.89 -4.76 4.15
C GLN A 83 -2.06 -6.21 3.80
N TYR A 84 -1.86 -6.51 2.53
CA TYR A 84 -1.89 -7.87 2.02
C TYR A 84 -0.58 -8.59 2.37
N THR A 85 -0.70 -9.90 2.64
CA THR A 85 0.48 -10.77 2.61
C THR A 85 1.03 -10.86 1.19
N HIS A 86 2.23 -11.39 1.04
CA HIS A 86 2.85 -11.60 -0.27
C HIS A 86 1.95 -12.49 -1.17
N GLU A 87 1.43 -13.57 -0.61
CA GLU A 87 0.56 -14.52 -1.32
C GLU A 87 -0.77 -13.87 -1.72
N GLN A 88 -1.33 -13.03 -0.84
CA GLN A 88 -2.55 -12.29 -1.13
C GLN A 88 -2.31 -11.31 -2.29
N ALA A 89 -1.25 -10.50 -2.24
CA ALA A 89 -0.94 -9.55 -3.30
C ALA A 89 -0.72 -10.26 -4.66
N ALA A 90 -0.03 -11.40 -4.68
CA ALA A 90 0.18 -12.20 -5.88
C ALA A 90 -1.10 -12.84 -6.44
N ASN A 91 -2.10 -13.08 -5.58
CA ASN A 91 -3.37 -13.68 -5.96
C ASN A 91 -4.40 -12.65 -6.47
N ILE A 92 -4.18 -11.36 -6.29
CA ILE A 92 -5.08 -10.30 -6.77
C ILE A 92 -4.97 -10.17 -8.29
N ILE A 93 -6.10 -10.23 -8.99
CA ILE A 93 -6.14 -10.01 -10.45
C ILE A 93 -6.68 -8.62 -10.80
N LEU A 94 -7.68 -8.15 -10.04
CA LEU A 94 -8.32 -6.87 -10.28
C LEU A 94 -8.67 -6.20 -8.96
N THR A 95 -8.38 -4.90 -8.87
CA THR A 95 -8.82 -4.03 -7.79
C THR A 95 -9.62 -2.88 -8.38
N GLY A 96 -10.78 -2.61 -7.80
CA GLY A 96 -11.64 -1.49 -8.20
C GLY A 96 -12.31 -0.82 -7.01
N PRO A 97 -13.10 0.24 -7.25
CA PRO A 97 -13.70 1.07 -6.20
C PRO A 97 -14.54 0.31 -5.17
N SER A 98 -15.11 -0.84 -5.54
CA SER A 98 -16.01 -1.62 -4.69
C SER A 98 -15.34 -2.84 -4.03
N GLY A 99 -14.13 -3.22 -4.45
CA GLY A 99 -13.49 -4.43 -3.94
C GLY A 99 -12.37 -4.99 -4.81
N ILE A 100 -12.00 -6.23 -4.49
CA ILE A 100 -10.91 -6.98 -5.09
C ILE A 100 -11.42 -8.32 -5.57
N VAL A 101 -10.96 -8.73 -6.75
CA VAL A 101 -11.17 -10.06 -7.32
C VAL A 101 -9.84 -10.81 -7.33
N SER A 102 -9.86 -12.03 -6.79
CA SER A 102 -8.69 -12.89 -6.66
C SER A 102 -8.72 -14.05 -7.65
N ARG A 103 -7.55 -14.62 -7.96
CA ARG A 103 -7.37 -15.70 -8.96
C ARG A 103 -8.00 -17.01 -8.54
N ASP A 104 -8.14 -17.24 -7.25
CA ASP A 104 -8.85 -18.37 -6.65
C ASP A 104 -10.38 -18.17 -6.60
N GLY A 105 -10.90 -17.09 -7.18
CA GLY A 105 -12.34 -16.81 -7.25
C GLY A 105 -12.93 -16.21 -5.96
N LYS A 106 -12.10 -15.88 -4.96
CA LYS A 106 -12.53 -15.17 -3.76
C LYS A 106 -12.51 -13.65 -3.96
N ASN A 107 -13.54 -12.97 -3.45
CA ASN A 107 -13.67 -11.53 -3.56
C ASN A 107 -13.61 -10.87 -2.18
N ILE A 108 -12.96 -9.71 -2.11
CA ILE A 108 -12.97 -8.83 -0.92
C ILE A 108 -13.84 -7.63 -1.29
N GLN A 109 -14.94 -7.43 -0.56
CA GLN A 109 -15.78 -6.23 -0.72
C GLN A 109 -15.24 -5.14 0.19
N PHE A 110 -15.08 -3.93 -0.33
CA PHE A 110 -14.77 -2.76 0.50
C PHE A 110 -16.05 -2.25 1.19
N PRO A 111 -15.95 -1.78 2.45
CA PRO A 111 -17.08 -1.27 3.22
C PRO A 111 -17.67 0.04 2.67
#